data_AF-A0A1I0EGP7-F1
#
_entry.id   AF-A0A1I0EGP7-F1
#
_cell.length_a   1.000
_cell.length_b   1.000
_cell.length_c   1.000
_cell.angle_alpha   90.00
_cell.angle_beta   90.00
_cell.angle_gamma   90.00
#
_symmetry.space_group_name_H-M   'P 1'
#
loop_
_entity.id
_entity.type
_entity.pdbx_description
1 polymer ?
#
loop_
_entity_poly.entity_id
_entity_poly.type
_entity_poly.pdbx_seq_one_letter_code
_entity_poly.pdbx_strand_id
1 'polypeptide(L)'
;MEQGENREVFASLCQFLWMQGHLIPLIYDLNHEVYSGQGITLPALKALEATGLISVSPAGYVKKGFGQHTRLFYFGRPTKIRFLEEAGNQLDLGHVLLTDKGKARAQAVVNCDVQSNQLFYEYVVEKWLQQGLVVSSILRKQ
;
A
#
# COMPACT_ATOMS: atom_id res chain seq x y z
N MET A 1 -27.36 4.10 -5.14
CA MET A 1 -26.39 3.38 -5.99
C MET A 1 -24.94 3.62 -5.54
N GLU A 2 -24.58 4.80 -5.04
CA GLU A 2 -23.20 5.17 -4.62
C GLU A 2 -22.51 4.27 -3.56
N GLN A 3 -23.27 3.61 -2.68
CA GLN A 3 -22.69 2.70 -1.67
C GLN A 3 -22.10 1.42 -2.29
N GLY A 4 -22.62 0.96 -3.44
CA GLY A 4 -22.14 -0.24 -4.14
C GLY A 4 -20.81 0.01 -4.85
N GLU A 5 -20.71 1.14 -5.55
CA GLU A 5 -19.51 1.55 -6.28
C GLU A 5 -18.32 1.80 -5.34
N ASN A 6 -18.53 2.52 -4.23
CA ASN A 6 -17.49 2.73 -3.23
C ASN A 6 -16.99 1.41 -2.59
N ARG A 7 -17.85 0.38 -2.53
CA ARG A 7 -17.45 -0.96 -2.04
C ARG A 7 -16.50 -1.64 -3.04
N GLU A 8 -16.79 -1.55 -4.33
CA GLU A 8 -15.97 -2.16 -5.39
C GLU A 8 -14.62 -1.44 -5.54
N VAL A 9 -14.62 -0.11 -5.48
CA VAL A 9 -13.38 0.70 -5.45
C VAL A 9 -12.54 0.33 -4.23
N PHE A 10 -13.15 0.22 -3.05
CA PHE A 10 -12.41 -0.18 -1.84
C PHE A 10 -11.87 -1.61 -1.93
N ALA A 11 -12.61 -2.54 -2.54
CA ALA A 11 -12.13 -3.90 -2.75
C ALA A 11 -10.93 -3.92 -3.71
N SER A 12 -10.98 -3.12 -4.78
CA SER A 12 -9.86 -2.94 -5.72
C SER A 12 -8.66 -2.30 -5.02
N LEU A 13 -8.89 -1.31 -4.16
CA LEU A 13 -7.85 -0.67 -3.35
C LEU A 13 -7.07 -1.69 -2.50
N CYS A 14 -7.75 -2.74 -2.02
CA CYS A 14 -7.14 -3.74 -1.15
C CYS A 14 -6.02 -4.54 -1.82
N GLN A 15 -5.93 -4.56 -3.16
CA GLN A 15 -4.83 -5.17 -3.90
C GLN A 15 -3.49 -4.43 -3.72
N PHE A 16 -3.55 -3.17 -3.28
CA PHE A 16 -2.39 -2.28 -3.11
C PHE A 16 -1.89 -2.22 -1.66
N LEU A 17 -2.37 -3.14 -0.81
CA LEU A 17 -2.02 -3.18 0.60
C LEU A 17 -0.78 -4.04 0.84
N TRP A 18 0.17 -3.46 1.55
CA TRP A 18 1.27 -4.15 2.21
C TRP A 18 0.98 -4.28 3.70
N MET A 19 1.63 -5.23 4.37
CA MET A 19 1.45 -5.47 5.80
C MET A 19 2.76 -5.25 6.57
N GLN A 20 2.67 -4.50 7.66
CA GLN A 20 3.72 -4.31 8.66
C GLN A 20 3.09 -4.09 10.03
N GLY A 21 2.56 -5.17 10.63
CA GLY A 21 1.73 -5.15 11.84
C GLY A 21 0.30 -4.67 11.59
N HIS A 22 0.08 -3.82 10.59
CA HIS A 22 -1.23 -3.42 10.07
C HIS A 22 -1.17 -3.32 8.53
N LEU A 23 -2.33 -3.23 7.88
CA LEU A 23 -2.47 -3.01 6.45
C LEU A 23 -2.16 -1.56 6.10
N ILE A 24 -1.32 -1.37 5.07
CA ILE A 24 -0.79 -0.09 4.62
C ILE A 24 -0.94 -0.04 3.09
N PRO A 25 -1.78 0.86 2.54
CA PRO A 25 -1.77 1.12 1.11
C PRO A 25 -0.49 1.85 0.72
N LEU A 26 0.18 1.39 -0.34
CA LEU A 26 1.32 2.10 -0.92
C LEU A 26 0.90 2.69 -2.27
N ILE A 27 0.49 3.96 -2.26
CA ILE A 27 0.00 4.68 -3.45
C ILE A 27 0.87 5.90 -3.71
N TYR A 28 1.94 5.71 -4.48
CA TYR A 28 2.99 6.71 -4.67
C TYR A 28 2.65 7.78 -5.70
N ASP A 29 2.08 7.40 -6.85
CA ASP A 29 1.71 8.33 -7.92
C ASP A 29 0.26 8.06 -8.31
N LEU A 30 -0.62 9.01 -8.00
CA LEU A 30 -2.07 8.89 -8.18
C LEU A 30 -2.50 8.81 -9.65
N ASN A 31 -1.59 9.12 -10.59
CA ASN A 31 -1.86 9.05 -12.02
C ASN A 31 -1.26 7.80 -12.68
N HIS A 32 -0.47 7.00 -11.96
CA HIS A 32 0.22 5.84 -12.53
C HIS A 32 -0.77 4.74 -12.94
N GLU A 33 -0.52 4.13 -14.10
CA GLU A 33 -1.41 3.13 -14.72
C GLU A 33 -1.63 1.87 -13.87
N VAL A 34 -0.65 1.54 -13.02
CA VAL A 34 -0.75 0.43 -12.06
C VAL A 34 -1.95 0.57 -11.11
N TYR A 35 -2.40 1.79 -10.86
CA TYR A 35 -3.57 2.10 -10.04
C TYR A 35 -4.79 2.42 -10.89
N SER A 36 -4.65 3.32 -11.87
CA SER A 36 -5.79 3.80 -12.66
C SER A 36 -6.39 2.70 -13.55
N GLY A 37 -5.56 1.75 -14.02
CA GLY A 37 -6.02 0.55 -14.73
C GLY A 37 -6.87 -0.40 -13.88
N GLN A 38 -6.88 -0.23 -12.55
CA GLN A 38 -7.73 -0.96 -11.59
C GLN A 38 -8.85 -0.06 -11.02
N GLY A 39 -9.15 1.07 -11.67
CA GLY A 39 -10.19 2.01 -11.23
C GLY A 39 -9.79 2.89 -10.04
N ILE A 40 -8.53 2.81 -9.56
CA ILE A 40 -8.02 3.67 -8.50
C ILE A 40 -7.53 4.98 -9.12
N THR A 41 -8.44 5.95 -9.20
CA THR A 41 -8.19 7.31 -9.71
C THR A 41 -8.38 8.33 -8.59
N LEU A 42 -7.87 9.55 -8.76
CA LEU A 42 -8.06 10.62 -7.77
C LEU A 42 -9.56 10.88 -7.46
N PRO A 43 -10.48 10.99 -8.44
CA PRO A 43 -11.91 11.11 -8.15
C PRO A 43 -12.46 9.95 -7.33
N ALA A 44 -12.10 8.70 -7.66
CA ALA A 44 -12.55 7.51 -6.93
C ALA A 44 -12.01 7.50 -5.48
N LEU A 45 -10.75 7.91 -5.28
CA LEU A 45 -10.16 8.07 -3.96
C LEU A 45 -10.83 9.18 -3.15
N LYS A 46 -11.23 10.30 -3.78
CA LYS A 46 -11.99 11.35 -3.09
C LYS A 46 -13.39 10.91 -2.69
N ALA A 47 -14.09 10.15 -3.54
CA ALA A 47 -15.36 9.53 -3.18
C ALA A 47 -15.20 8.56 -2.00
N LEU A 48 -14.14 7.74 -2.01
CA LEU A 48 -13.85 6.81 -0.94
C LEU A 48 -13.45 7.51 0.37
N GLU A 49 -12.68 8.59 0.29
CA GLU A 49 -12.31 9.46 1.43
C GLU A 49 -13.58 10.03 2.10
N ALA A 50 -14.58 10.46 1.32
CA ALA A 50 -15.85 10.97 1.84
C ALA A 50 -16.63 9.92 2.66
N THR A 51 -16.39 8.62 2.47
CA THR A 51 -16.98 7.55 3.29
C THR A 51 -16.28 7.32 4.63
N GLY A 52 -15.15 8.00 4.85
CA GLY A 52 -14.29 7.87 6.02
C GLY A 52 -13.49 6.58 6.08
N LEU A 53 -13.31 5.87 4.96
CA LEU A 53 -12.50 4.63 4.90
C LEU A 53 -11.01 4.91 4.68
N ILE A 54 -10.68 6.00 4.00
CA ILE A 54 -9.30 6.41 3.73
C ILE A 54 -9.11 7.88 4.05
N SER A 55 -7.85 8.30 4.10
CA SER A 55 -7.44 9.70 4.04
C SER A 55 -6.43 9.88 2.90
N VAL A 56 -6.57 10.98 2.16
CA VAL A 56 -5.75 11.32 1.00
C VAL A 56 -5.02 12.64 1.27
N SER A 57 -3.68 12.60 1.29
CA SER A 57 -2.83 13.77 1.53
C SER A 57 -2.03 14.11 0.27
N PRO A 58 -2.17 15.32 -0.31
CA PRO A 58 -1.32 15.77 -1.41
C PRO A 58 0.17 15.81 -1.05
N ALA A 59 0.50 16.07 0.22
CA ALA A 59 1.87 16.07 0.70
C ALA A 59 2.45 14.64 0.91
N GLY A 60 1.59 13.62 0.83
CA GLY A 60 1.96 12.24 1.12
C GLY A 60 2.03 11.95 2.63
N TYR A 61 2.40 10.71 2.94
CA TYR A 61 2.59 10.21 4.28
C TYR A 61 3.94 9.52 4.39
N VAL A 62 4.65 9.78 5.48
CA VAL A 62 5.93 9.12 5.78
C VAL A 62 5.85 8.41 7.12
N LYS A 63 6.38 7.20 7.17
CA LYS A 63 6.59 6.49 8.43
C LYS A 63 8.04 6.59 8.84
N LYS A 64 8.28 7.18 10.00
CA LYS A 64 9.61 7.42 10.56
C LYS A 64 9.95 6.39 11.65
N GLY A 65 11.20 6.43 12.10
CA GLY A 65 11.66 5.64 13.25
C GLY A 65 12.08 4.22 12.87
N PHE A 66 12.40 3.97 11.61
CA PHE A 66 12.98 2.70 11.20
C PHE A 66 14.45 2.62 11.65
N GLY A 67 14.83 1.44 12.15
CA GLY A 67 16.23 1.04 12.21
C GLY A 67 16.80 0.76 10.80
N GLN A 68 17.96 0.13 10.72
CA GLN A 68 18.58 -0.19 9.43
C GLN A 68 17.75 -1.17 8.59
N HIS A 69 16.94 -2.02 9.21
CA HIS A 69 16.24 -3.10 8.54
C HIS A 69 14.76 -3.09 8.87
N THR A 70 13.94 -3.38 7.87
CA THR A 70 12.53 -3.69 8.07
C THR A 70 12.06 -4.78 7.11
N ARG A 71 10.88 -5.34 7.40
CA ARG A 71 10.20 -6.30 6.53
C ARG A 71 8.77 -5.85 6.33
N LEU A 72 8.34 -5.84 5.08
CA LEU A 72 6.94 -5.68 4.71
C LEU A 72 6.49 -6.95 3.99
N PHE A 73 5.21 -7.27 4.11
CA PHE A 73 4.62 -8.46 3.52
C PHE A 73 3.58 -8.06 2.47
N TYR A 74 3.66 -8.68 1.30
CA TYR A 74 2.67 -8.52 0.23
C TYR A 74 2.06 -9.89 -0.05
N PHE A 75 0.78 -10.10 0.25
CA PHE A 75 0.11 -11.41 0.12
C PHE A 75 0.93 -12.57 0.70
N GLY A 76 1.48 -12.37 1.91
CA GLY A 76 2.32 -13.36 2.60
C GLY A 76 3.77 -13.45 2.10
N ARG A 77 4.13 -12.79 0.99
CA ARG A 77 5.51 -12.70 0.49
C ARG A 77 6.32 -11.70 1.33
N PRO A 78 7.31 -12.14 2.11
CA PRO A 78 8.18 -11.23 2.86
C PRO A 78 9.18 -10.54 1.93
N THR A 79 9.24 -9.22 2.03
CA THR A 79 10.25 -8.39 1.35
C THR A 79 11.04 -7.62 2.39
N LYS A 80 12.35 -7.89 2.46
CA LYS A 80 13.28 -7.20 3.35
C LYS A 80 13.72 -5.90 2.69
N ILE A 81 13.66 -4.82 3.45
CA ILE A 81 14.20 -3.51 3.07
C ILE A 81 15.36 -3.22 4.01
N ARG A 82 16.51 -2.84 3.45
CA ARG A 82 17.65 -2.31 4.17
C ARG A 82 17.82 -0.83 3.80
N PHE A 83 17.78 0.02 4.81
CA PHE A 83 18.10 1.43 4.72
C PHE A 83 19.62 1.64 4.78
N LEU A 84 20.07 2.85 4.41
CA LEU A 84 21.48 3.23 4.45
C LEU A 84 21.95 3.47 5.89
N GLU A 85 21.18 4.22 6.66
CA GLU A 85 21.54 4.59 8.04
C GLU A 85 21.18 3.48 9.04
N GLU A 86 21.89 3.44 10.17
CA GLU A 86 21.63 2.46 11.24
C GLU A 86 20.29 2.71 11.96
N ALA A 87 19.87 3.96 12.06
CA ALA A 87 18.63 4.37 12.73
C ALA A 87 18.11 5.71 12.21
N GLY A 88 16.88 6.08 12.61
CA GLY A 88 16.26 7.34 12.21
C GLY A 88 15.73 7.35 10.77
N ASN A 89 15.64 6.17 10.15
CA ASN A 89 15.18 6.03 8.78
C ASN A 89 13.68 6.28 8.66
N GLN A 90 13.26 6.60 7.44
CA GLN A 90 11.87 6.80 7.07
C GLN A 90 11.52 6.07 5.77
N LEU A 91 10.26 5.69 5.65
CA LEU A 91 9.68 5.10 4.45
C LEU A 91 8.52 5.97 3.99
N ASP A 92 8.54 6.34 2.72
CA ASP A 92 7.40 6.96 2.06
C ASP A 92 6.29 5.91 1.88
N LEU A 93 5.07 6.26 2.27
CA LEU A 93 3.87 5.44 2.14
C LEU A 93 2.98 5.92 0.99
N GLY A 94 3.33 7.02 0.32
CA GLY A 94 2.55 7.65 -0.72
C GLY A 94 1.41 8.50 -0.16
N HIS A 95 0.33 8.62 -0.92
CA HIS A 95 -0.70 9.66 -0.72
C HIS A 95 -1.96 9.18 -0.01
N VAL A 96 -2.06 7.90 0.35
CA VAL A 96 -3.27 7.30 0.90
C VAL A 96 -2.96 6.59 2.21
N LEU A 97 -3.82 6.74 3.21
CA LEU A 97 -3.82 5.92 4.43
C LEU A 97 -5.22 5.36 4.71
N LEU A 98 -5.27 4.19 5.33
CA LEU A 98 -6.52 3.64 5.88
C LEU A 98 -6.84 4.33 7.21
N THR A 99 -8.10 4.76 7.39
CA THR A 99 -8.64 5.10 8.70
C THR A 99 -8.85 3.83 9.53
N ASP A 100 -9.19 3.93 10.81
CA ASP A 100 -9.49 2.73 11.61
C ASP A 100 -10.70 1.96 11.08
N LYS A 101 -11.72 2.68 10.58
CA LYS A 101 -12.85 2.09 9.84
C LYS A 101 -12.38 1.37 8.56
N GLY A 102 -11.44 1.99 7.83
CA GLY A 102 -10.80 1.40 6.66
C GLY A 102 -10.05 0.10 6.98
N LYS A 103 -9.21 0.10 8.02
CA LYS A 103 -8.44 -1.08 8.45
C LYS A 103 -9.36 -2.25 8.81
N ALA A 104 -10.42 -1.99 9.60
CA ALA A 104 -11.39 -3.02 9.97
C ALA A 104 -12.06 -3.64 8.74
N ARG A 105 -12.46 -2.81 7.77
CA ARG A 105 -13.05 -3.27 6.52
C ARG A 105 -12.06 -4.04 5.65
N ALA A 106 -10.84 -3.53 5.50
CA ALA A 106 -9.80 -4.17 4.70
C ALA A 106 -9.47 -5.56 5.23
N GLN A 107 -9.41 -5.73 6.55
CA GLN A 107 -9.19 -7.04 7.18
C GLN A 107 -10.27 -8.06 6.81
N ALA A 108 -11.53 -7.63 6.69
CA ALA A 108 -12.63 -8.49 6.25
C ALA A 108 -12.54 -8.83 4.75
N VAL A 109 -12.11 -7.89 3.91
CA VAL A 109 -12.04 -8.05 2.44
C VAL A 109 -10.84 -8.91 2.02
N VAL A 110 -9.65 -8.62 2.54
CA VAL A 110 -8.39 -9.29 2.16
C VAL A 110 -8.42 -10.80 2.46
N ASN A 111 -9.18 -11.21 3.48
CA ASN A 111 -9.32 -12.61 3.86
C ASN A 111 -10.25 -13.43 2.93
N CYS A 112 -10.99 -12.78 2.03
CA CYS A 112 -12.00 -13.47 1.22
C CYS A 112 -11.57 -13.64 -0.24
N ASP A 113 -11.17 -12.58 -0.95
CA ASP A 113 -11.15 -12.62 -2.43
C ASP A 113 -10.14 -11.69 -3.12
N VAL A 114 -9.18 -11.11 -2.41
CA VAL A 114 -8.23 -10.19 -3.06
C VAL A 114 -7.07 -11.00 -3.67
N GLN A 115 -6.84 -10.81 -4.98
CA GLN A 115 -5.72 -11.42 -5.68
C GLN A 115 -4.48 -10.52 -5.63
N SER A 116 -3.29 -11.14 -5.62
CA SER A 116 -2.03 -10.41 -5.71
C SER A 116 -1.87 -9.77 -7.09
N ASN A 117 -1.41 -8.53 -7.13
CA ASN A 117 -1.08 -7.80 -8.34
C ASN A 117 0.45 -7.76 -8.51
N GLN A 118 0.97 -8.57 -9.44
CA GLN A 118 2.41 -8.72 -9.66
C GLN A 118 3.05 -7.42 -10.19
N LEU A 119 2.37 -6.71 -11.10
CA LEU A 119 2.84 -5.43 -11.62
C LEU A 119 2.96 -4.38 -10.51
N PHE A 120 2.00 -4.37 -9.58
CA PHE A 120 2.07 -3.51 -8.41
C PHE A 120 3.23 -3.87 -7.48
N TYR A 121 3.46 -5.16 -7.23
CA TYR A 121 4.61 -5.60 -6.42
C TYR A 121 5.93 -5.08 -7.02
N GLU A 122 6.13 -5.27 -8.32
CA GLU A 122 7.32 -4.81 -9.05
C GLU A 122 7.45 -3.29 -9.00
N TYR A 123 6.36 -2.57 -9.24
CA TYR A 123 6.31 -1.11 -9.14
C TYR A 123 6.76 -0.59 -7.76
N VAL A 124 6.28 -1.19 -6.66
CA VAL A 124 6.68 -0.79 -5.31
C VAL A 124 8.16 -1.09 -5.04
N VAL A 125 8.64 -2.27 -5.46
CA VAL A 125 10.06 -2.63 -5.32
C VAL A 125 10.94 -1.66 -6.09
N GLU A 126 10.55 -1.30 -7.31
CA GLU A 126 11.28 -0.31 -8.12
C GLU A 126 11.31 1.05 -7.44
N LYS A 127 10.18 1.52 -6.88
CA LYS A 127 10.14 2.78 -6.11
C LYS A 127 11.11 2.77 -4.92
N TRP A 128 11.17 1.67 -4.18
CA TRP A 128 12.14 1.54 -3.09
C TRP A 128 13.59 1.54 -3.58
N LEU A 129 13.90 0.87 -4.68
CA LEU A 129 15.23 0.88 -5.29
C LEU A 129 15.62 2.30 -5.75
N GLN A 130 14.70 3.04 -6.38
CA GLN A 130 14.90 4.43 -6.80
C GLN A 130 15.15 5.38 -5.61
N GLN A 131 14.63 5.04 -4.42
CA GLN A 131 14.90 5.75 -3.16
C GLN A 131 16.25 5.37 -2.53
N GLY A 132 17.05 4.53 -3.18
CA GLY A 132 18.35 4.07 -2.67
C GLY A 132 18.24 2.96 -1.62
N LEU A 133 17.05 2.36 -1.44
CA LEU A 133 16.85 1.25 -0.51
C LEU A 133 17.36 -0.05 -1.13
N VAL A 134 17.97 -0.91 -0.32
CA VAL A 134 18.33 -2.26 -0.77
C VAL A 134 17.19 -3.22 -0.44
N VAL A 135 16.61 -3.80 -1.48
CA VAL A 135 15.43 -4.67 -1.37
C VAL A 135 15.81 -6.11 -1.68
N SER A 136 15.36 -7.05 -0.86
CA SER A 136 15.47 -8.48 -1.15
C SER A 136 14.18 -9.23 -0.82
N SER A 137 13.69 -10.00 -1.78
CA SER A 137 12.59 -10.94 -1.56
C SER A 137 13.16 -12.23 -1.00
N ILE A 138 12.61 -12.71 0.12
CA ILE A 138 12.98 -14.03 0.65
C ILE A 138 12.10 -15.05 -0.07
N LEU A 139 12.68 -15.79 -1.02
CA LEU A 139 12.03 -16.98 -1.56
C LEU A 139 12.05 -18.04 -0.44
N ARG A 140 10.87 -18.52 -0.01
CA ARG A 140 10.83 -19.75 0.80
C ARG A 140 11.34 -20.88 -0.11
N LYS A 141 12.42 -21.55 0.31
CA LYS A 141 12.72 -22.88 -0.24
C LYS A 141 11.51 -23.76 0.08
N GLN A 142 10.90 -24.32 -0.94
CA GLN A 142 9.90 -25.38 -0.80
C GLN A 142 10.58 -26.64 -0.24
#